data_AF-A0A399Z9L0-F1
#
_entry.id   AF-A0A399Z9L0-F1
#
_cell.length_a   1.000
_cell.length_b   1.000
_cell.length_c   1.000
_cell.angle_alpha   90.00
_cell.angle_beta   90.00
_cell.angle_gamma   90.00
#
_symmetry.space_group_name_H-M   'P 1'
#
loop_
_entity.id
_entity.type
_entity.pdbx_description
1 polymer ?
#
loop_
_entity_poly.entity_id
_entity_poly.type
_entity_poly.pdbx_seq_one_letter_code
_entity_poly.pdbx_strand_id
1 'polypeptide(L)'
;MLDRLEKAGLIERRPNPNDRRESLIAAAQGSSQIAASWFESARRAQDRLISSYSESELEIISDVFERFAKLWDDERETTGRQTQPVGSGGRACD
;
A
#
# COMPACT_ATOMS: atom_id res chain seq x y z
N MET A 1 4.87 -13.48 -1.40
CA MET A 1 4.18 -12.75 -0.29
C MET A 1 2.75 -13.24 -0.15
N LEU A 2 1.92 -13.16 -1.20
CA LEU A 2 0.51 -13.57 -1.17
C LEU A 2 0.28 -15.01 -0.69
N ASP A 3 1.08 -15.97 -1.15
CA ASP A 3 0.91 -17.38 -0.74
C ASP A 3 1.07 -17.60 0.77
N ARG A 4 1.87 -16.75 1.44
CA ARG A 4 2.01 -16.79 2.90
C ARG A 4 0.77 -16.23 3.59
N LEU A 5 0.14 -15.20 3.03
CA LEU A 5 -1.10 -14.63 3.53
C LEU A 5 -2.28 -15.60 3.32
N GLU A 6 -2.29 -16.31 2.20
CA GLU A 6 -3.28 -17.34 1.89
C GLU A 6 -3.12 -18.55 2.82
N LYS A 7 -1.89 -19.05 2.99
CA LYS A 7 -1.58 -20.12 3.96
C LYS A 7 -1.90 -19.73 5.40
N ALA A 8 -1.81 -18.44 5.73
CA ALA A 8 -2.18 -17.88 7.01
C ALA A 8 -3.71 -17.72 7.21
N GLY A 9 -4.52 -17.95 6.18
CA GLY A 9 -5.97 -17.74 6.25
C GLY A 9 -6.36 -16.26 6.32
N LEU A 10 -5.48 -15.35 5.88
CA LEU A 10 -5.77 -13.90 5.85
C LEU A 10 -6.41 -13.46 4.54
N ILE A 11 -6.08 -14.16 3.45
CA ILE A 11 -6.65 -13.91 2.12
C ILE A 11 -7.10 -15.21 1.48
N GLU A 12 -7.91 -15.10 0.45
CA GLU A 12 -8.29 -16.19 -0.45
C GLU A 12 -8.24 -15.72 -1.91
N ARG A 13 -7.93 -16.66 -2.79
CA ARG A 13 -7.92 -16.47 -4.25
C ARG A 13 -9.24 -16.95 -4.83
N ARG A 14 -9.97 -16.06 -5.49
CA ARG A 14 -11.20 -16.37 -6.23
C ARG A 14 -10.93 -16.31 -7.74
N PRO A 15 -11.60 -17.12 -8.57
CA PRO A 15 -11.53 -16.98 -10.02
C PRO A 15 -12.06 -15.60 -10.45
N ASN A 16 -11.36 -14.90 -11.35
CA ASN A 16 -11.92 -13.71 -11.97
C ASN A 16 -12.98 -14.14 -13.02
N PRO A 17 -14.25 -13.68 -12.91
CA PRO A 17 -15.29 -14.04 -13.88
C PRO A 17 -15.04 -13.49 -15.29
N ASN A 18 -14.20 -12.45 -15.44
CA ASN A 18 -13.96 -11.76 -16.71
C ASN A 18 -12.71 -12.25 -17.46
N ASP A 19 -11.69 -12.75 -16.75
CA ASP A 19 -10.53 -13.42 -17.35
C ASP A 19 -10.06 -14.56 -16.43
N ARG A 20 -10.16 -15.81 -16.89
CA ARG A 20 -9.77 -16.99 -16.10
C ARG A 20 -8.27 -17.10 -15.85
N ARG A 21 -7.44 -16.30 -16.53
CA ARG A 21 -6.00 -16.20 -16.27
C ARG A 21 -5.69 -15.33 -15.06
N GLU A 22 -6.68 -14.59 -14.56
CA GLU A 22 -6.55 -13.73 -13.40
C GLU A 22 -7.27 -14.32 -12.18
N SER A 23 -6.77 -13.97 -11.00
CA SER A 23 -7.40 -14.32 -9.72
C SER A 23 -7.64 -13.07 -8.90
N LEU A 24 -8.85 -12.96 -8.35
CA LEU A 24 -9.22 -11.90 -7.41
C LEU A 24 -8.73 -12.29 -6.01
N ILE A 25 -8.01 -11.38 -5.36
CA ILE A 25 -7.60 -11.52 -3.97
C ILE A 25 -8.68 -10.90 -3.08
N ALA A 26 -9.25 -11.70 -2.18
CA ALA A 26 -10.21 -11.22 -1.19
C ALA A 26 -9.69 -11.51 0.22
N ALA A 27 -10.11 -10.71 1.19
CA ALA A 27 -9.92 -11.05 2.60
C ALA A 27 -10.71 -12.33 2.93
N ALA A 28 -10.07 -13.29 3.58
CA ALA A 28 -10.75 -14.51 4.00
C ALA A 28 -11.73 -14.21 5.14
N GLN A 29 -12.77 -15.03 5.29
CA GLN A 29 -13.72 -14.89 6.40
C GLN A 29 -13.00 -15.07 7.74
N GLY A 30 -13.20 -14.15 8.68
CA GLY A 30 -12.54 -14.18 9.99
C GLY A 30 -11.05 -13.75 9.98
N SER A 31 -10.51 -13.35 8.82
CA SER A 31 -9.14 -12.84 8.71
C SER A 31 -8.87 -11.65 9.63
N SER A 32 -9.88 -10.82 9.90
CA SER A 32 -9.77 -9.69 10.84
C SER A 32 -9.54 -10.14 12.29
N GLN A 33 -10.21 -11.21 12.76
CA GLN A 33 -9.93 -11.79 14.07
C GLN A 33 -8.53 -12.40 14.14
N ILE A 34 -8.11 -13.11 13.09
CA ILE A 34 -6.76 -13.71 13.03
C ILE A 34 -5.71 -12.61 13.12
N ALA A 35 -5.81 -11.59 12.26
CA ALA A 35 -4.89 -10.45 12.27
C ALA A 35 -4.91 -9.72 13.61
N ALA A 36 -6.09 -9.44 14.18
CA ALA A 36 -6.21 -8.78 15.47
C ALA A 36 -5.48 -9.53 16.59
N SER A 37 -5.58 -10.87 16.62
CA SER A 37 -4.90 -11.68 17.64
C SER A 37 -3.37 -11.60 17.55
N TRP A 38 -2.81 -11.53 16.34
CA TRP A 38 -1.36 -11.47 16.15
C TRP A 38 -0.78 -10.12 16.55
N PHE A 39 -1.55 -9.06 16.33
CA PHE A 39 -1.10 -7.70 16.57
C PHE A 39 -1.62 -7.10 17.88
N GLU A 40 -2.32 -7.86 18.72
CA GLU A 40 -2.95 -7.31 19.93
C GLU A 40 -1.94 -6.61 20.85
N SER A 41 -0.80 -7.25 21.13
CA SER A 41 0.25 -6.66 21.98
C SER A 41 0.83 -5.38 21.38
N ALA A 42 1.12 -5.40 20.07
CA ALA A 42 1.63 -4.25 19.34
C ALA A 42 0.60 -3.11 19.32
N ARG A 43 -0.68 -3.42 19.12
CA ARG A 43 -1.77 -2.44 19.12
C ARG A 43 -1.91 -1.77 20.49
N ARG A 44 -1.88 -2.54 21.58
CA ARG A 44 -1.88 -1.96 22.94
C ARG A 44 -0.67 -1.08 23.20
N ALA A 45 0.51 -1.44 22.67
CA ALA A 45 1.72 -0.61 22.79
C ALA A 45 1.61 0.68 21.97
N GLN A 46 1.08 0.58 20.75
CA GLN A 46 0.81 1.71 19.87
C GLN A 46 -0.24 2.65 20.49
N ASP A 47 -1.33 2.12 21.03
CA ASP A 47 -2.37 2.93 21.69
C ASP A 47 -1.78 3.73 22.85
N ARG A 48 -0.93 3.10 23.69
CA ARG A 48 -0.23 3.79 24.78
C ARG A 48 0.69 4.90 24.25
N LEU A 49 1.48 4.60 23.21
CA LEU A 49 2.37 5.58 22.60
C LEU A 49 1.59 6.77 22.04
N ILE A 50 0.54 6.53 21.25
CA ILE A 50 -0.27 7.59 20.66
C ILE A 50 -0.96 8.41 21.76
N SER A 51 -1.50 7.76 22.79
CA SER A 51 -2.15 8.44 23.91
C SER A 51 -1.21 9.30 24.77
N SER A 52 0.11 9.16 24.59
CA SER A 52 1.10 9.99 25.30
C SER A 52 1.28 11.38 24.67
N TYR A 53 0.75 11.59 23.46
CA TYR A 53 0.75 12.87 22.77
C TYR A 53 -0.58 13.60 22.97
N SER A 54 -0.52 14.92 23.07
CA SER A 54 -1.69 15.79 22.98
C SER A 54 -2.27 15.80 21.57
N GLU A 55 -3.53 16.22 21.45
CA GLU A 55 -4.20 16.37 20.16
C GLU A 55 -3.43 17.30 19.21
N SER A 56 -2.96 18.45 19.70
CA SER A 56 -2.15 19.39 18.90
C SER A 56 -0.81 18.82 18.45
N GLU A 57 -0.18 17.95 19.24
CA GLU A 57 1.06 17.26 18.82
C GLU A 57 0.76 16.24 17.73
N LEU A 58 -0.34 15.50 17.85
CA LEU A 58 -0.79 14.55 16.83
C LEU A 58 -1.17 15.26 15.52
N GLU A 59 -1.77 16.45 15.58
CA GLU A 59 -2.04 17.27 14.40
C GLU A 59 -0.75 17.66 13.66
N ILE A 60 0.27 18.10 14.39
CA ILE A 60 1.58 18.44 13.80
C ILE A 60 2.24 17.19 13.19
N ILE A 61 2.20 16.07 13.89
CA ILE A 61 2.78 14.81 13.39
C ILE A 61 2.06 14.36 12.12
N SER A 62 0.73 14.42 12.07
CA SER A 62 -0.06 14.09 10.88
C SER A 62 0.28 15.00 9.71
N ASP A 63 0.33 16.32 9.94
CA ASP A 63 0.67 17.32 8.92
C ASP A 63 2.05 17.05 8.30
N VAL A 64 3.04 16.71 9.12
CA VAL A 64 4.39 16.36 8.62
C VAL A 64 4.35 15.11 7.75
N PHE A 65 3.67 14.04 8.18
CA PHE A 65 3.56 12.81 7.38
C PHE A 65 2.84 13.05 6.04
N GLU A 66 1.76 13.83 6.04
CA GLU A 66 1.01 14.17 4.82
C GLU A 66 1.87 14.96 3.83
N ARG A 67 2.63 15.95 4.32
CA ARG A 67 3.56 16.73 3.48
C ARG A 67 4.66 15.87 2.90
N PHE A 68 5.21 14.93 3.66
CA PHE A 68 6.18 13.98 3.14
C PHE A 68 5.59 13.04 2.09
N ALA A 69 4.38 12.50 2.33
CA ALA A 69 3.71 11.66 1.34
C ALA A 69 3.51 12.40 0.02
N LYS A 70 3.03 13.65 0.09
CA LYS A 70 2.86 14.52 -1.08
C LYS A 70 4.18 14.79 -1.81
N LEU A 71 5.24 15.13 -1.06
CA LEU A 71 6.56 15.35 -1.64
C LEU A 71 7.03 14.15 -2.47
N TRP A 72 6.83 12.93 -1.97
CA TRP A 72 7.20 11.71 -2.69
C TRP A 72 6.31 11.41 -3.90
N ASP A 73 5.02 11.74 -3.84
CA ASP A 73 4.13 11.60 -5.00
C ASP A 73 4.53 12.59 -6.11
N ASP A 74 4.79 13.85 -5.76
CA ASP A 74 5.26 14.89 -6.68
C ASP A 74 6.60 14.49 -7.34
N GLU A 75 7.51 13.87 -6.58
CA GLU A 75 8.80 13.38 -7.10
C GLU A 75 8.63 12.19 -8.07
N ARG A 76 7.69 11.27 -7.80
CA ARG A 76 7.39 10.17 -8.73
C ARG A 76 6.84 10.69 -10.05
N GLU A 77 5.98 11.71 -10.01
CA GLU A 77 5.46 12.35 -11.22
C GLU A 77 6.55 13.09 -12.01
N THR A 78 7.46 13.75 -11.31
CA THR A 78 8.57 14.50 -11.93
C THR A 78 9.60 13.56 -12.55
N THR A 79 9.99 12.49 -11.85
CA THR A 79 10.93 11.48 -12.33
C THR A 79 10.33 10.66 -13.47
N GLY A 80 9.05 10.27 -13.38
CA GLY A 80 8.33 9.56 -14.45
C GLY A 80 8.22 10.38 -15.74
N ARG A 81 8.22 11.72 -15.64
CA ARG A 81 8.23 12.65 -16.78
C ARG A 81 9.60 12.75 -17.46
N GLN A 82 10.68 12.55 -16.72
CA GLN A 82 12.05 12.57 -17.28
C GLN A 82 12.45 11.27 -17.98
N THR A 83 11.75 10.16 -17.73
CA THR A 83 12.04 8.86 -18.36
C THR A 83 11.32 8.61 -19.69
N GLN A 84 10.57 9.57 -20.23
CA GLN A 84 10.06 9.42 -21.60
C GLN A 84 11.22 9.54 -22.61
N PRO A 85 11.51 8.51 -23.42
CA PRO A 85 12.51 8.65 -24.46
C PRO A 85 11.99 9.67 -25.46
N VAL A 86 12.79 10.70 -25.73
CA VAL A 86 12.60 11.57 -26.89
C VAL A 86 12.58 10.65 -28.11
N GLY A 87 11.40 10.49 -28.71
CA GLY A 87 11.23 9.68 -29.91
C GLY A 87 12.24 10.14 -30.96
N SER A 88 13.24 9.31 -31.22
CA SER A 88 14.21 9.55 -32.28
C SER A 88 13.48 9.46 -33.61
N GLY A 89 13.22 10.62 -34.21
CA GLY A 89 12.95 10.71 -35.63
C GLY A 89 14.13 10.13 -36.43
N GLY A 90 13.84 9.13 -37.25
CA GLY A 90 14.71 8.61 -38.30
C GLY A 90 13.81 7.96 -39.36
N ARG A 91 13.39 8.75 -40.35
CA ARG A 91 13.93 8.78 -41.72
C ARG A 91 13.81 7.44 -42.46
N ALA A 92 13.05 7.50 -43.54
CA ALA A 92 12.97 6.56 -44.65
C ALA A 92 14.34 6.15 -45.19
N CYS A 93 14.44 4.86 -45.53
CA CYS A 93 15.31 4.13 -46.48
C CYS A 93 14.99 2.65 -46.17
N ASP A 94 14.51 1.75 -47.05
CA ASP A 94 14.45 1.63 -48.51
C ASP A 94 13.07 1.12 -48.95
#